data_AF-A0AAT9HRJ1-F1
#
_entry.id   AF-A0AAT9HRJ1-F1
#
_cell.length_a   1.000
_cell.length_b   1.000
_cell.length_c   1.000
_cell.angle_alpha   90.00
_cell.angle_beta   90.00
_cell.angle_gamma   90.00
#
_symmetry.space_group_name_H-M   'P 1'
#
loop_
_entity.id
_entity.type
_entity.pdbx_description
1 polymer ?
#
loop_
_entity_poly.entity_id
_entity_poly.type
_entity_poly.pdbx_seq_one_letter_code
_entity_poly.pdbx_strand_id
1 'polypeptide(L)'
;MRHLTPFFVSRQVFTGAGRVGIGQDGHEHGFQLTQRADYFEVEVGLETTLKRPIINTRDEPHADAEKYRRLHVIIGDANLSEISTYLKLGTTALVLSMIEDGFIAVDLAVDQPVRTLHKVSHDPTLKRLVTLRSGRTLTAVQLQMEYYELARKYVEERFGADADEQTRDVLGRWEDTLTRLENDPMSLAGELDWVAKRELMEGYRRRDGLDWDAARLHLVDLQYADVRPEKGCTTVWWPAGG
;
A
#
# COMPACT_ATOMS: atom_id res chain seq x y z
N MET A 1 -16.35 -2.09 6.95
CA MET A 1 -16.20 -2.07 5.47
C MET A 1 -16.03 -0.64 4.93
N ARG A 2 -16.99 0.27 5.16
CA ARG A 2 -16.97 1.67 4.68
C ARG A 2 -15.64 2.40 4.89
N HIS A 3 -15.02 2.23 6.06
CA HIS A 3 -13.76 2.91 6.41
C HIS A 3 -12.49 2.17 5.97
N LEU A 4 -12.58 0.87 5.61
CA LEU A 4 -11.40 0.08 5.19
C LEU A 4 -11.17 0.14 3.68
N THR A 5 -12.24 0.13 2.87
CA THR A 5 -12.12 0.21 1.42
C THR A 5 -11.27 1.42 0.96
N PRO A 6 -11.61 2.67 1.33
CA PRO A 6 -10.79 3.85 1.00
C PRO A 6 -9.34 3.78 1.48
N PHE A 7 -9.12 3.28 2.71
CA PHE A 7 -7.77 3.08 3.25
C PHE A 7 -6.97 2.08 2.41
N PHE A 8 -7.55 0.92 2.07
CA PHE A 8 -6.88 -0.10 1.26
C PHE A 8 -6.63 0.35 -0.18
N VAL A 9 -7.55 1.13 -0.77
CA VAL A 9 -7.38 1.71 -2.11
C VAL A 9 -6.18 2.66 -2.18
N SER A 10 -5.87 3.37 -1.09
CA SER A 10 -4.85 4.43 -1.09
C SER A 10 -3.54 4.06 -0.40
N ARG A 11 -3.50 3.12 0.56
CA ARG A 11 -2.26 2.74 1.28
C ARG A 11 -1.18 2.14 0.37
N GLN A 12 -1.54 1.70 -0.84
CA GLN A 12 -0.59 1.19 -1.83
C GLN A 12 0.52 2.19 -2.21
N VAL A 13 0.33 3.48 -1.95
CA VAL A 13 1.39 4.50 -2.13
C VAL A 13 2.63 4.25 -1.26
N PHE A 14 2.48 3.54 -0.13
CA PHE A 14 3.61 3.12 0.72
C PHE A 14 3.68 1.61 0.98
N THR A 15 2.69 0.81 0.56
CA THR A 15 2.74 -0.66 0.71
C THR A 15 2.98 -1.42 -0.59
N GLY A 16 3.00 -0.74 -1.73
CA GLY A 16 3.20 -1.37 -3.04
C GLY A 16 4.61 -1.94 -3.20
N ALA A 17 4.74 -3.10 -3.85
CA ALA A 17 6.02 -3.74 -4.15
C ALA A 17 6.58 -3.38 -5.55
N GLY A 18 5.81 -2.65 -6.35
CA GLY A 18 6.15 -2.30 -7.73
C GLY A 18 5.98 -3.46 -8.71
N ARG A 19 5.56 -3.16 -9.93
CA ARG A 19 5.44 -4.12 -11.04
C ARG A 19 5.71 -3.46 -12.38
N VAL A 20 6.42 -4.15 -13.26
CA VAL A 20 6.51 -3.81 -14.69
C VAL A 20 5.39 -4.50 -15.46
N GLY A 21 4.73 -3.74 -16.33
CA GLY A 21 3.54 -4.15 -17.06
C GLY A 21 2.25 -3.73 -16.35
N ILE A 22 1.30 -3.25 -17.14
CA ILE A 22 -0.01 -2.75 -16.72
C ILE A 22 -1.09 -3.71 -17.22
N GLY A 23 -2.13 -3.92 -16.40
CA GLY A 23 -3.21 -4.86 -16.68
C GLY A 23 -2.92 -6.26 -16.15
N GLN A 24 -3.93 -7.13 -16.19
CA GLN A 24 -3.82 -8.50 -15.65
C GLN A 24 -2.82 -9.37 -16.42
N ASP A 25 -2.75 -9.19 -17.74
CA ASP A 25 -1.78 -9.84 -18.62
C ASP A 25 -0.41 -9.13 -18.64
N GLY A 26 -0.35 -7.87 -18.20
CA GLY A 26 0.86 -7.06 -18.17
C GLY A 26 1.31 -6.61 -19.57
N HIS A 27 0.41 -6.58 -20.56
CA HIS A 27 0.77 -6.24 -21.94
C HIS A 27 0.95 -4.73 -22.17
N GLU A 28 0.25 -3.88 -21.41
CA GLU A 28 0.48 -2.44 -21.51
C GLU A 28 1.81 -2.07 -20.82
N HIS A 29 2.65 -1.31 -21.52
CA HIS A 29 3.99 -0.99 -21.07
C HIS A 29 3.97 0.13 -20.03
N GLY A 30 4.52 -0.14 -18.86
CA GLY A 30 4.62 0.85 -17.80
C GLY A 30 5.10 0.24 -16.49
N PHE A 31 5.21 1.10 -15.48
CA PHE A 31 5.47 0.71 -14.10
C PHE A 31 4.28 1.10 -13.25
N GLN A 32 3.85 0.21 -12.38
CA GLN A 32 2.77 0.46 -11.42
C GLN A 32 3.22 0.19 -9.98
N LEU A 33 2.54 0.81 -9.03
CA LEU A 33 2.86 0.74 -7.60
C LEU A 33 2.74 -0.67 -7.04
N THR A 34 1.77 -1.47 -7.50
CA THR A 34 1.46 -2.77 -6.89
C THR A 34 1.42 -3.92 -7.86
N GLN A 35 1.69 -5.12 -7.34
CA GLN A 35 1.53 -6.35 -8.08
C GLN A 35 0.08 -6.83 -8.12
N ARG A 36 -0.74 -6.41 -7.14
CA ARG A 36 -2.05 -7.01 -6.88
C ARG A 36 -3.24 -6.25 -7.48
N ALA A 37 -3.15 -4.94 -7.66
CA ALA A 37 -4.30 -4.09 -8.00
C ALA A 37 -5.13 -4.61 -9.18
N ASP A 38 -4.47 -4.95 -10.30
CA ASP A 38 -5.15 -5.38 -11.55
C ASP A 38 -6.00 -6.65 -11.40
N TYR A 39 -5.74 -7.45 -10.36
CA TYR A 39 -6.42 -8.72 -10.14
C TYR A 39 -7.68 -8.61 -9.26
N PHE A 40 -8.04 -7.41 -8.81
CA PHE A 40 -9.26 -7.12 -8.04
C PHE A 40 -10.38 -6.66 -8.97
N GLU A 41 -11.58 -7.19 -8.74
CA GLU A 41 -12.73 -7.00 -9.65
C GLU A 41 -13.98 -6.50 -8.90
N VAL A 42 -14.10 -6.75 -7.60
CA VAL A 42 -15.26 -6.38 -6.80
C VAL A 42 -14.87 -5.71 -5.49
N GLU A 43 -15.80 -4.99 -4.87
CA GLU A 43 -15.52 -4.28 -3.61
C GLU A 43 -15.56 -5.22 -2.40
N VAL A 44 -16.56 -6.11 -2.32
CA VAL A 44 -16.81 -7.03 -1.20
C VAL A 44 -17.16 -8.40 -1.74
N GLY A 45 -16.64 -9.46 -1.13
CA GLY A 45 -16.92 -10.84 -1.54
C GLY A 45 -16.17 -11.89 -0.73
N LEU A 46 -16.42 -13.17 -1.00
CA LEU A 46 -15.81 -14.29 -0.28
C LEU A 46 -14.58 -14.89 -0.99
N GLU A 47 -14.55 -14.78 -2.32
CA GLU A 47 -13.56 -15.45 -3.16
C GLU A 47 -12.14 -14.90 -3.00
N THR A 48 -11.13 -15.74 -3.25
CA THR A 48 -9.71 -15.35 -3.18
C THR A 48 -8.94 -15.61 -4.49
N THR A 49 -9.51 -16.41 -5.40
CA THR A 49 -8.87 -16.83 -6.66
C THR A 49 -9.55 -16.24 -7.91
N LEU A 50 -10.86 -16.03 -7.87
CA LEU A 50 -11.66 -15.42 -8.95
C LEU A 50 -12.44 -14.23 -8.38
N LYS A 51 -12.74 -13.20 -9.19
CA LYS A 51 -13.52 -12.03 -8.76
C LYS A 51 -13.05 -11.45 -7.43
N ARG A 52 -11.74 -11.19 -7.31
CA ARG A 52 -11.13 -10.89 -6.00
C ARG A 52 -11.72 -9.61 -5.41
N PRO A 53 -12.18 -9.65 -4.14
CA PRO A 53 -12.79 -8.52 -3.46
C PRO A 53 -11.78 -7.69 -2.67
N ILE A 54 -11.90 -6.36 -2.68
CA ILE A 54 -11.09 -5.48 -1.82
C ILE A 54 -11.26 -5.87 -0.34
N ILE A 55 -12.50 -6.11 0.09
CA ILE A 55 -12.84 -6.64 1.42
C ILE A 55 -13.27 -8.10 1.28
N ASN A 56 -12.44 -9.01 1.79
CA ASN A 56 -12.81 -10.41 1.86
C ASN A 56 -13.67 -10.68 3.10
N THR A 57 -14.78 -11.39 2.91
CA THR A 57 -15.78 -11.68 3.96
C THR A 57 -15.66 -13.08 4.54
N ARG A 58 -14.50 -13.75 4.39
CA ARG A 58 -14.26 -15.05 5.00
C ARG A 58 -14.37 -14.94 6.52
N ASP A 59 -15.21 -15.76 7.11
CA ASP A 59 -15.46 -15.80 8.55
C ASP A 59 -15.04 -17.15 9.13
N GLU A 60 -13.73 -17.32 9.30
CA GLU A 60 -13.10 -18.49 9.91
C GLU A 60 -12.20 -17.97 11.05
N PRO A 61 -12.76 -17.73 12.26
CA PRO A 61 -12.07 -16.98 13.31
C PRO A 61 -10.90 -17.73 13.96
N HIS A 62 -10.92 -19.06 13.97
CA HIS A 62 -9.97 -19.91 14.70
C HIS A 62 -9.85 -19.53 16.20
N ALA A 63 -10.93 -19.00 16.75
CA ALA A 63 -11.11 -18.57 18.13
C ALA A 63 -12.61 -18.67 18.48
N ASP A 64 -12.98 -18.27 19.69
CA ASP A 64 -14.39 -18.14 20.10
C ASP A 64 -15.16 -17.19 19.17
N ALA A 65 -16.09 -17.74 18.39
CA ALA A 65 -16.83 -17.02 17.36
C ALA A 65 -17.87 -16.05 17.93
N GLU A 66 -18.18 -16.10 19.22
CA GLU A 66 -19.06 -15.09 19.84
C GLU A 66 -18.30 -13.81 20.22
N LYS A 67 -16.97 -13.92 20.41
CA LYS A 67 -16.12 -12.81 20.87
C LYS A 67 -15.23 -12.24 19.78
N TYR A 68 -14.75 -13.09 18.87
CA TYR A 68 -13.70 -12.74 17.94
C TYR A 68 -14.09 -12.96 16.48
N ARG A 69 -13.57 -12.08 15.62
CA ARG A 69 -13.59 -12.21 14.17
C ARG A 69 -12.14 -12.15 13.69
N ARG A 70 -11.80 -12.94 12.67
CA ARG A 70 -10.51 -12.84 11.98
C ARG A 70 -10.71 -12.13 10.65
N LEU A 71 -10.37 -10.85 10.60
CA LEU A 71 -10.41 -10.09 9.36
C LEU A 71 -9.35 -10.62 8.38
N HIS A 72 -9.79 -11.22 7.28
CA HIS A 72 -8.90 -11.76 6.26
C HIS A 72 -8.62 -10.71 5.17
N VAL A 73 -7.38 -10.22 5.07
CA VAL A 73 -6.99 -9.17 4.12
C VAL A 73 -6.08 -9.74 3.03
N ILE A 74 -6.47 -9.58 1.76
CA ILE A 74 -5.79 -10.22 0.61
C ILE A 74 -5.22 -9.21 -0.41
N ILE A 75 -5.39 -7.91 -0.17
CA ILE A 75 -5.10 -6.85 -1.15
C ILE A 75 -3.64 -6.39 -1.14
N GLY A 76 -2.91 -6.59 -0.04
CA GLY A 76 -1.53 -6.15 0.07
C GLY A 76 -0.58 -7.02 -0.75
N ASP A 77 0.47 -6.40 -1.28
CA ASP A 77 1.61 -7.10 -1.86
C ASP A 77 2.45 -7.79 -0.77
N ALA A 78 3.30 -8.73 -1.19
CA ALA A 78 4.43 -9.15 -0.38
C ALA A 78 5.51 -8.07 -0.46
N ASN A 79 6.11 -7.71 0.68
CA ASN A 79 7.10 -6.66 0.79
C ASN A 79 8.42 -7.27 1.25
N LEU A 80 9.54 -6.81 0.69
CA LEU A 80 10.88 -7.18 1.15
C LEU A 80 11.40 -6.15 2.14
N SER A 81 11.05 -4.87 1.94
CA SER A 81 11.29 -3.83 2.91
C SER A 81 10.56 -4.11 4.23
N GLU A 82 11.34 -4.13 5.31
CA GLU A 82 10.83 -4.21 6.68
C GLU A 82 9.94 -3.01 7.00
N ILE A 83 10.31 -1.81 6.53
CA ILE A 83 9.54 -0.57 6.74
C ILE A 83 8.19 -0.65 6.02
N SER A 84 8.15 -1.14 4.78
CA SER A 84 6.90 -1.34 4.04
C SER A 84 5.98 -2.33 4.76
N THR A 85 6.53 -3.42 5.30
CA THR A 85 5.76 -4.40 6.10
C THR A 85 5.28 -3.80 7.42
N TYR A 86 6.15 -3.08 8.12
CA TYR A 86 5.88 -2.44 9.40
C TYR A 86 4.74 -1.41 9.27
N LEU A 87 4.84 -0.49 8.31
CA LEU A 87 3.79 0.47 8.00
C LEU A 87 2.51 -0.23 7.56
N LYS A 88 2.59 -1.25 6.68
CA LYS A 88 1.41 -2.00 6.22
C LYS A 88 0.60 -2.59 7.37
N LEU A 89 1.25 -3.16 8.38
CA LEU A 89 0.56 -3.75 9.54
C LEU A 89 0.18 -2.69 10.58
N GLY A 90 1.10 -1.82 10.98
CA GLY A 90 0.89 -0.83 12.03
C GLY A 90 -0.22 0.16 11.70
N THR A 91 -0.20 0.75 10.50
CA THR A 91 -1.24 1.71 10.07
C THR A 91 -2.61 1.04 9.96
N THR A 92 -2.66 -0.22 9.50
CA THR A 92 -3.91 -0.99 9.44
C THR A 92 -4.46 -1.27 10.83
N ALA A 93 -3.60 -1.63 11.79
CA ALA A 93 -4.01 -1.87 13.17
C ALA A 93 -4.62 -0.60 13.80
N LEU A 94 -3.99 0.57 13.61
CA LEU A 94 -4.53 1.85 14.09
C LEU A 94 -5.89 2.18 13.46
N VAL A 95 -6.04 1.97 12.15
CA VAL A 95 -7.32 2.17 11.47
C VAL A 95 -8.39 1.22 11.98
N LEU A 96 -8.04 -0.04 12.30
CA LEU A 96 -8.97 -0.99 12.91
C LEU A 96 -9.40 -0.54 14.31
N SER A 97 -8.46 -0.12 15.16
CA SER A 97 -8.80 0.39 16.50
C SER A 97 -9.75 1.59 16.44
N MET A 98 -9.51 2.54 15.53
CA MET A 98 -10.42 3.66 15.31
C MET A 98 -11.82 3.22 14.84
N ILE A 99 -11.92 2.16 14.04
CA ILE A 99 -13.21 1.62 13.57
C ILE A 99 -13.94 0.92 14.71
N GLU A 100 -13.25 0.11 15.50
CA GLU A 100 -13.83 -0.62 16.64
C GLU A 100 -14.39 0.33 17.70
N ASP A 101 -13.69 1.43 17.95
CA ASP A 101 -14.12 2.48 18.88
C ASP A 101 -15.13 3.47 18.29
N GLY A 102 -15.46 3.35 17.00
CA GLY A 102 -16.38 4.27 16.32
C GLY A 102 -15.87 5.70 16.19
N PHE A 103 -14.54 5.91 16.21
CA PHE A 103 -13.91 7.23 16.18
C PHE A 103 -14.03 7.94 14.82
N ILE A 104 -14.10 7.19 13.72
CA ILE A 104 -14.13 7.76 12.37
C ILE A 104 -15.52 8.30 12.03
N ALA A 105 -15.74 9.60 12.30
CA ALA A 105 -17.00 10.28 12.00
C ALA A 105 -17.11 10.82 10.56
N VAL A 106 -15.99 10.92 9.83
CA VAL A 106 -15.94 11.49 8.47
C VAL A 106 -16.21 10.42 7.40
N ASP A 107 -16.86 10.83 6.29
CA ASP A 107 -17.06 9.95 5.14
C ASP A 107 -15.95 10.09 4.12
N LEU A 108 -15.06 9.10 4.09
CA LEU A 108 -13.96 8.98 3.13
C LEU A 108 -14.28 7.98 2.00
N ALA A 109 -15.56 7.58 1.83
CA ALA A 109 -15.92 6.60 0.81
C ALA A 109 -15.48 7.03 -0.59
N VAL A 110 -14.68 6.19 -1.24
CA VAL A 110 -14.19 6.38 -2.61
C VAL A 110 -15.28 6.02 -3.62
N ASP A 111 -15.38 6.80 -4.69
CA ASP A 111 -16.20 6.46 -5.85
C ASP A 111 -15.51 5.39 -6.71
N GLN A 112 -16.29 4.42 -7.19
CA GLN A 112 -15.82 3.26 -7.97
C GLN A 112 -14.53 2.61 -7.42
N PRO A 113 -14.53 2.02 -6.21
CA PRO A 113 -13.30 1.64 -5.50
C PRO A 113 -12.32 0.76 -6.29
N VAL A 114 -12.83 -0.23 -7.04
CA VAL A 114 -11.98 -1.13 -7.85
C VAL A 114 -11.28 -0.36 -8.97
N ARG A 115 -12.02 0.49 -9.70
CA ARG A 115 -11.45 1.30 -10.77
C ARG A 115 -10.43 2.31 -10.21
N THR A 116 -10.71 2.86 -9.05
CA THR A 116 -9.81 3.79 -8.37
C THR A 116 -8.54 3.07 -7.88
N LEU A 117 -8.65 1.84 -7.36
CA LEU A 117 -7.50 1.00 -6.99
C LEU A 117 -6.53 0.84 -8.17
N HIS A 118 -7.04 0.47 -9.35
CA HIS A 118 -6.23 0.34 -10.57
C HIS A 118 -5.56 1.67 -10.95
N LYS A 119 -6.35 2.75 -11.04
CA LYS A 119 -5.85 4.09 -11.42
C LYS A 119 -4.76 4.62 -10.48
N VAL A 120 -4.85 4.32 -9.18
CA VAL A 120 -3.81 4.71 -8.23
C VAL A 120 -2.55 3.87 -8.45
N SER A 121 -2.68 2.56 -8.67
CA SER A 121 -1.52 1.69 -8.97
C SER A 121 -0.80 2.14 -10.24
N HIS A 122 -1.55 2.47 -11.31
CA HIS A 122 -1.00 2.84 -12.61
C HIS A 122 -0.36 4.23 -12.68
N ASP A 123 -0.45 5.03 -11.61
CA ASP A 123 0.20 6.34 -11.54
C ASP A 123 1.31 6.38 -10.49
N PRO A 124 2.55 6.02 -10.87
CA PRO A 124 3.68 6.10 -9.96
C PRO A 124 4.16 7.55 -9.73
N THR A 125 3.51 8.57 -10.32
CA THR A 125 3.77 9.98 -9.98
C THR A 125 2.98 10.45 -8.75
N LEU A 126 1.99 9.65 -8.31
CA LEU A 126 1.13 9.91 -7.16
C LEU A 126 0.26 11.17 -7.29
N LYS A 127 0.05 11.67 -8.52
CA LYS A 127 -0.71 12.90 -8.79
C LYS A 127 -2.16 12.64 -9.22
N ARG A 128 -2.51 11.39 -9.51
CA ARG A 128 -3.87 10.99 -9.90
C ARG A 128 -4.86 11.29 -8.78
N LEU A 129 -5.90 12.04 -9.13
CA LEU A 129 -6.98 12.36 -8.21
C LEU A 129 -7.94 11.16 -8.04
N VAL A 130 -8.22 10.87 -6.78
CA VAL A 130 -9.26 9.99 -6.25
C VAL A 130 -10.49 10.84 -5.97
N THR A 131 -11.64 10.45 -6.53
CA THR A 131 -12.92 11.10 -6.26
C THR A 131 -13.63 10.37 -5.12
N LEU A 132 -14.03 11.10 -4.09
CA LEU A 132 -14.87 10.59 -3.01
C LEU A 132 -16.36 10.69 -3.41
N ARG A 133 -17.22 9.87 -2.79
CA ARG A 133 -18.67 9.92 -3.00
C ARG A 133 -19.30 11.26 -2.60
N SER A 134 -18.62 12.03 -1.76
CA SER A 134 -18.99 13.41 -1.41
C SER A 134 -18.70 14.43 -2.53
N GLY A 135 -18.00 14.05 -3.60
CA GLY A 135 -17.55 14.92 -4.68
C GLY A 135 -16.17 15.56 -4.45
N ARG A 136 -15.60 15.43 -3.25
CA ARG A 136 -14.22 15.87 -2.97
C ARG A 136 -13.22 15.06 -3.80
N THR A 137 -12.16 15.72 -4.27
CA THR A 137 -11.07 15.07 -5.01
C THR A 137 -9.74 15.29 -4.31
N LEU A 138 -9.00 14.21 -4.05
CA LEU A 138 -7.72 14.21 -3.33
C LEU A 138 -6.74 13.31 -4.09
N THR A 139 -5.43 13.43 -3.93
CA THR A 139 -4.52 12.34 -4.30
C THR A 139 -4.65 11.16 -3.32
N ALA A 140 -4.12 9.99 -3.68
CA ALA A 140 -4.07 8.85 -2.75
C ALA A 140 -3.20 9.15 -1.50
N VAL A 141 -2.13 9.94 -1.65
CA VAL A 141 -1.30 10.41 -0.52
C VAL A 141 -2.10 11.31 0.41
N GLN A 142 -2.87 12.27 -0.15
CA GLN A 142 -3.73 13.14 0.64
C GLN A 142 -4.86 12.39 1.35
N LEU A 143 -5.44 11.37 0.72
CA LEU A 143 -6.41 10.49 1.37
C LEU A 143 -5.78 9.74 2.55
N GLN A 144 -4.53 9.27 2.41
CA GLN A 144 -3.80 8.65 3.53
C GLN A 144 -3.45 9.67 4.63
N MET A 145 -3.18 10.93 4.29
CA MET A 145 -2.95 11.99 5.27
C MET A 145 -4.21 12.26 6.12
N GLU A 146 -5.41 12.19 5.53
CA GLU A 146 -6.67 12.27 6.29
C GLU A 146 -6.80 11.12 7.31
N TYR A 147 -6.39 9.91 6.94
CA TYR A 147 -6.35 8.77 7.87
C TYR A 147 -5.30 8.95 8.97
N TYR A 148 -4.12 9.45 8.61
CA TYR A 148 -3.06 9.76 9.57
C TYR A 148 -3.54 10.78 10.61
N GLU A 149 -4.15 11.89 10.19
CA GLU A 149 -4.65 12.92 11.10
C GLU A 149 -5.75 12.39 12.04
N LEU A 150 -6.61 11.50 11.55
CA LEU A 150 -7.58 10.81 12.41
C LEU A 150 -6.88 9.91 13.42
N ALA A 151 -5.88 9.12 12.99
CA ALA A 151 -5.14 8.21 13.86
C ALA A 151 -4.34 8.97 14.94
N ARG A 152 -3.70 10.08 14.57
CA ARG A 152 -2.98 10.95 15.49
C ARG A 152 -3.91 11.50 16.58
N LYS A 153 -5.07 12.04 16.19
CA LYS A 153 -6.09 12.53 17.14
C LYS A 153 -6.64 11.42 18.03
N TYR A 154 -6.93 10.25 17.46
CA TYR A 154 -7.41 9.09 18.20
C TYR A 154 -6.42 8.68 19.29
N VAL A 155 -5.13 8.58 18.96
CA VAL A 155 -4.09 8.20 19.91
C VAL A 155 -3.91 9.27 20.99
N GLU A 156 -3.92 10.55 20.61
CA GLU A 156 -3.84 11.67 21.54
C GLU A 156 -5.02 11.69 22.53
N GLU A 157 -6.26 11.45 22.07
CA GLU A 157 -7.45 11.43 22.92
C GLU A 157 -7.54 10.20 23.82
N ARG A 158 -7.12 9.02 23.33
CA ARG A 158 -7.22 7.76 24.08
C ARG A 158 -6.08 7.53 25.05
N PHE A 159 -4.86 7.90 24.68
CA PHE A 159 -3.65 7.56 25.41
C PHE A 159 -2.83 8.78 25.79
N GLY A 160 -2.90 9.87 25.01
CA GLY A 160 -2.12 11.07 25.27
C GLY A 160 -0.62 10.77 25.41
N ALA A 161 -0.02 11.20 26.53
CA ALA A 161 1.39 10.93 26.83
C ALA A 161 1.69 9.43 27.09
N ASP A 162 0.67 8.64 27.45
CA ASP A 162 0.80 7.22 27.80
C ASP A 162 0.73 6.29 26.57
N ALA A 163 0.65 6.83 25.35
CA ALA A 163 0.77 6.02 24.13
C ALA A 163 2.06 5.19 24.17
N ASP A 164 2.03 3.95 23.71
CA ASP A 164 3.23 3.12 23.69
C ASP A 164 4.23 3.59 22.61
N GLU A 165 5.48 3.17 22.74
CA GLU A 165 6.56 3.56 21.82
C GLU A 165 6.30 3.12 20.38
N GLN A 166 5.72 1.94 20.17
CA GLN A 166 5.50 1.38 18.84
C GLN A 166 4.37 2.13 18.13
N THR A 167 3.29 2.47 18.83
CA THR A 167 2.22 3.30 18.28
C THR A 167 2.74 4.68 17.86
N ARG A 168 3.58 5.31 18.69
CA ARG A 168 4.22 6.59 18.34
C ARG A 168 5.16 6.47 17.14
N ASP A 169 5.96 5.41 17.07
CA ASP A 169 6.88 5.16 15.96
C ASP A 169 6.12 4.92 14.64
N VAL A 170 5.04 4.13 14.65
CA VAL A 170 4.17 3.94 13.48
C VAL A 170 3.59 5.27 12.99
N LEU A 171 3.07 6.10 13.90
CA LEU A 171 2.52 7.42 13.54
C LEU A 171 3.59 8.33 12.94
N GLY A 172 4.76 8.43 13.58
CA GLY A 172 5.86 9.27 13.11
C GLY A 172 6.38 8.84 11.74
N ARG A 173 6.58 7.53 11.52
CA ARG A 173 7.01 7.00 10.21
C ARG A 173 5.94 7.17 9.14
N TRP A 174 4.67 7.02 9.50
CA TRP A 174 3.57 7.21 8.56
C TRP A 174 3.52 8.67 8.08
N GLU A 175 3.63 9.64 8.99
CA GLU A 175 3.69 11.06 8.66
C GLU A 175 4.89 11.40 7.77
N ASP A 176 6.09 10.97 8.17
CA ASP A 176 7.32 11.21 7.41
C ASP A 176 7.23 10.63 5.99
N THR A 177 6.77 9.39 5.88
CA THR A 177 6.58 8.70 4.60
C THR A 177 5.61 9.46 3.70
N LEU A 178 4.44 9.84 4.21
CA LEU A 178 3.44 10.57 3.42
C LEU A 178 3.95 11.95 2.99
N THR A 179 4.64 12.66 3.89
CA THR A 179 5.23 13.97 3.61
C THR A 179 6.29 13.87 2.51
N ARG A 180 7.15 12.85 2.57
CA ARG A 180 8.17 12.61 1.54
C ARG A 180 7.57 12.16 0.21
N LEU A 181 6.53 11.33 0.23
CA LEU A 181 5.79 10.94 -0.98
C LEU A 181 5.12 12.14 -1.68
N GLU A 182 4.65 13.15 -0.94
CA GLU A 182 4.05 14.35 -1.54
C GLU A 182 5.10 15.24 -2.25
N ASN A 183 6.32 15.29 -1.69
CA ASN A 183 7.42 16.13 -2.15
C ASN A 183 8.30 15.46 -3.22
N ASP A 184 8.96 14.36 -2.85
CA ASP A 184 9.85 13.58 -3.71
C ASP A 184 9.79 12.08 -3.31
N PRO A 185 8.97 11.27 -4.01
CA PRO A 185 8.86 9.84 -3.74
C PRO A 185 10.20 9.10 -3.81
N MET A 186 11.14 9.54 -4.65
CA MET A 186 12.41 8.84 -4.83
C MET A 186 13.33 8.95 -3.61
N SER A 187 13.09 9.92 -2.72
CA SER A 187 13.79 10.01 -1.44
C SER A 187 13.57 8.79 -0.54
N LEU A 188 12.55 7.96 -0.81
CA LEU A 188 12.18 6.76 -0.04
C LEU A 188 12.73 5.46 -0.65
N ALA A 189 13.71 5.51 -1.55
CA ALA A 189 14.25 4.29 -2.17
C ALA A 189 14.94 3.33 -1.18
N GLY A 190 15.44 3.84 -0.05
CA GLY A 190 15.94 3.03 1.06
C GLY A 190 14.85 2.60 2.05
N GLU A 191 13.56 2.82 1.75
CA GLU A 191 12.44 2.55 2.67
C GLU A 191 11.27 1.81 2.02
N LEU A 192 10.91 2.10 0.77
CA LEU A 192 9.73 1.55 0.10
C LEU A 192 10.10 0.66 -1.08
N ASP A 193 9.50 -0.54 -1.14
CA ASP A 193 9.82 -1.54 -2.18
C ASP A 193 9.64 -1.00 -3.61
N TRP A 194 8.47 -0.41 -3.91
CA TRP A 194 8.20 0.09 -5.27
C TRP A 194 9.14 1.23 -5.66
N VAL A 195 9.57 2.05 -4.69
CA VAL A 195 10.51 3.17 -4.94
C VAL A 195 11.90 2.62 -5.24
N ALA A 196 12.41 1.71 -4.39
CA ALA A 196 13.69 1.04 -4.58
C ALA A 196 13.74 0.32 -5.95
N LYS A 197 12.68 -0.42 -6.26
CA LYS A 197 12.53 -1.15 -7.51
C LYS A 197 12.49 -0.20 -8.71
N ARG A 198 11.75 0.91 -8.61
CA ARG A 198 11.69 1.90 -9.67
C ARG A 198 13.04 2.57 -9.88
N GLU A 199 13.77 2.92 -8.83
CA GLU A 199 15.11 3.52 -8.94
C GLU A 199 16.06 2.56 -9.69
N LEU A 200 16.05 1.28 -9.33
CA LEU A 200 16.81 0.24 -9.99
C LEU A 200 16.46 0.18 -11.49
N MET A 201 15.18 0.10 -11.83
CA MET A 201 14.71 0.01 -13.21
C MET A 201 15.05 1.24 -14.05
N GLU A 202 14.88 2.45 -13.49
CA GLU A 202 15.28 3.70 -14.15
C GLU A 202 16.80 3.77 -14.35
N GLY A 203 17.59 3.13 -13.48
CA GLY A 203 19.03 2.93 -13.69
C GLY A 203 19.32 2.09 -14.95
N TYR A 204 18.63 0.96 -15.13
CA TYR A 204 18.73 0.15 -16.35
C TYR A 204 18.27 0.90 -17.60
N ARG A 205 17.12 1.58 -17.52
CA ARG A 205 16.56 2.39 -18.62
C ARG A 205 17.54 3.45 -19.10
N ARG A 206 18.11 4.23 -18.19
CA ARG A 206 19.08 5.29 -18.52
C ARG A 206 20.40 4.74 -19.06
N ARG A 207 20.93 3.66 -18.46
CA ARG A 207 22.23 3.09 -18.87
C ARG A 207 22.15 2.42 -20.24
N ASP A 208 21.08 1.68 -20.49
CA ASP A 208 20.99 0.78 -21.64
C ASP A 208 19.99 1.28 -22.72
N GLY A 209 19.36 2.45 -22.51
CA GLY A 209 18.40 3.04 -23.45
C GLY A 209 17.11 2.23 -23.59
N LEU A 210 16.66 1.58 -22.52
CA LEU A 210 15.50 0.67 -22.53
C LEU A 210 14.19 1.42 -22.32
N ASP A 211 13.12 0.93 -22.94
CA ASP A 211 11.76 1.29 -22.58
C ASP A 211 11.07 0.21 -21.71
N TRP A 212 9.83 0.45 -21.26
CA TRP A 212 9.12 -0.38 -20.28
C TRP A 212 8.68 -1.73 -20.85
N ASP A 213 8.76 -1.89 -22.17
CA ASP A 213 8.51 -3.14 -22.90
C ASP A 213 9.72 -4.09 -22.90
N ALA A 214 10.88 -3.62 -22.45
CA ALA A 214 12.10 -4.41 -22.51
C ALA A 214 12.00 -5.64 -21.59
N ALA A 215 12.14 -6.84 -22.18
CA ALA A 215 12.13 -8.12 -21.46
C ALA A 215 13.11 -8.14 -20.27
N ARG A 216 14.22 -7.39 -20.37
CA ARG A 216 15.19 -7.24 -19.28
C ARG A 216 14.58 -6.60 -18.02
N LEU A 217 13.71 -5.60 -18.16
CA LEU A 217 13.06 -4.97 -17.00
C LEU A 217 12.07 -5.91 -16.32
N HIS A 218 11.35 -6.74 -17.07
CA HIS A 218 10.50 -7.80 -16.52
C HIS A 218 11.31 -8.85 -15.75
N LEU A 219 12.50 -9.22 -16.24
CA LEU A 219 13.39 -10.13 -15.52
C LEU A 219 13.91 -9.51 -14.22
N VAL A 220 14.26 -8.21 -14.24
CA VAL A 220 14.70 -7.48 -13.04
C VAL A 220 13.57 -7.35 -12.02
N ASP A 221 12.32 -7.12 -12.45
CA ASP A 221 11.14 -7.12 -11.57
C ASP A 221 11.00 -8.45 -10.81
N LEU A 222 11.15 -9.56 -11.51
CA LEU A 222 11.11 -10.89 -10.90
C LEU A 222 12.30 -11.14 -9.98
N GLN A 223 13.52 -10.76 -10.41
CA GLN A 223 14.74 -10.95 -9.64
C GLN A 223 14.74 -10.14 -8.33
N TYR A 224 14.07 -8.99 -8.30
CA TYR A 224 13.91 -8.19 -7.10
C TYR A 224 13.33 -9.02 -5.94
N ALA A 225 12.38 -9.92 -6.23
CA ALA A 225 11.73 -10.79 -5.25
C ALA A 225 12.48 -12.10 -4.95
N ASP A 226 13.68 -12.30 -5.48
CA ASP A 226 14.49 -13.49 -5.18
C ASP A 226 14.98 -13.45 -3.73
N VAL A 227 14.60 -14.47 -2.95
CA VAL A 227 14.91 -14.57 -1.51
C VAL A 227 16.35 -15.04 -1.24
N ARG A 228 17.08 -15.45 -2.27
CA ARG A 228 18.46 -15.91 -2.12
C ARG A 228 19.40 -14.71 -1.92
N PRO A 229 20.18 -14.63 -0.81
CA PRO A 229 21.03 -13.47 -0.50
C PRO A 229 22.00 -13.08 -1.62
N GLU A 230 22.47 -14.06 -2.38
CA GLU A 230 23.44 -13.90 -3.46
C GLU A 230 22.83 -13.55 -4.83
N LYS A 231 21.49 -13.54 -4.95
CA LYS A 231 20.77 -13.27 -6.22
C LYS A 231 19.72 -12.17 -6.11
N GLY A 232 19.12 -12.02 -4.94
CA GLY A 232 18.15 -10.98 -4.63
C GLY A 232 18.80 -9.61 -4.59
N CYS A 233 18.05 -8.59 -5.00
CA CYS A 233 18.51 -7.20 -4.90
C CYS A 233 18.39 -6.63 -3.48
N THR A 234 17.78 -7.36 -2.54
CA THR A 234 17.53 -6.92 -1.16
C THR A 234 18.80 -6.58 -0.40
N THR A 235 19.86 -7.36 -0.54
CA THR A 235 21.15 -7.13 0.14
C THR A 235 21.87 -5.86 -0.33
N VAL A 236 21.55 -5.34 -1.51
CA VAL A 236 22.13 -4.10 -2.07
C VAL A 236 21.48 -2.87 -1.44
N TRP A 237 20.17 -2.91 -1.18
CA TRP A 237 19.40 -1.78 -0.69
C TRP A 237 19.22 -1.80 0.84
N TRP A 238 19.12 -2.99 1.42
CA TRP A 238 19.03 -3.22 2.86
C TRP A 238 20.13 -4.20 3.29
N PRO A 239 21.38 -3.74 3.41
CA PRO A 239 22.40 -4.54 4.08
C PRO A 239 21.97 -4.77 5.54
N ALA A 240 22.13 -5.99 6.03
CA ALA A 240 21.81 -6.32 7.41
C ALA A 240 22.60 -5.40 8.37
N GLY A 241 21.91 -4.47 9.04
CA GLY A 241 22.49 -3.57 10.05
C GLY A 241 22.54 -2.07 9.72
N GLY A 242 21.65 -1.56 8.86
CA GLY A 242 21.44 -0.12 8.64
C GLY A 242 20.35 0.47 9.52
#